data_AF-A0A9Q0RCD1-F1
#
_entry.id   AF-A0A9Q0RCD1-F1
#
_cell.length_a   1.000
_cell.length_b   1.000
_cell.length_c   1.000
_cell.angle_alpha   90.00
_cell.angle_beta   90.00
_cell.angle_gamma   90.00
#
_symmetry.space_group_name_H-M   'P 1'
#
loop_
_entity.id
_entity.type
_entity.pdbx_description
1 polymer ?
#
loop_
_entity_poly.entity_id
_entity_poly.type
_entity_poly.pdbx_seq_one_letter_code
_entity_poly.pdbx_strand_id
1 'polypeptide(L)'
;MIITNILLIIFEPYSNKSGYFYLIHLIIVFIQVLLIGLRTQSILKCYWILIFIPLLIIFFFFIVINVLSIIEEFSNSRIVFIFDFVLLILFVIFLGLKLDDKINWNYAIVFLPLFIFNVSPFLIFIPPIFNEFDPSSGLFFGFLFAFGFIIDLPSTVFEIFLVCFLETPKFNHISYVFIPYYLLLFILGCFMCCSCLSSILRKRIDDRYSLY
;
A
#
# COMPACT_ATOMS: atom_id res chain seq x y z
N MET A 1 -16.94 -22.34 -11.80
CA MET A 1 -15.90 -22.84 -12.72
C MET A 1 -15.46 -21.80 -13.75
N ILE A 2 -16.33 -21.25 -14.61
CA ILE A 2 -15.90 -20.21 -15.59
C ILE A 2 -15.55 -18.87 -14.92
N ILE A 3 -16.36 -18.42 -13.95
CA ILE A 3 -16.06 -17.20 -13.16
C ILE A 3 -14.79 -17.38 -12.32
N THR A 4 -14.62 -18.57 -11.72
CA THR A 4 -13.44 -18.96 -10.96
C THR A 4 -12.18 -18.95 -11.83
N ASN A 5 -12.26 -19.45 -13.07
CA ASN A 5 -11.14 -19.42 -14.02
C ASN A 5 -10.83 -18.02 -14.54
N ILE A 6 -11.84 -17.17 -14.77
CA ILE A 6 -11.61 -15.77 -15.17
C ILE A 6 -10.99 -14.96 -14.02
N LEU A 7 -11.45 -15.18 -12.78
CA LEU A 7 -10.84 -14.58 -11.59
C LEU A 7 -9.42 -15.10 -11.37
N LEU A 8 -9.18 -16.41 -11.50
CA LEU A 8 -7.83 -17.00 -11.43
C LEU A 8 -6.91 -16.46 -12.53
N ILE A 9 -7.38 -16.28 -13.77
CA ILE A 9 -6.56 -15.73 -14.87
C ILE A 9 -6.25 -14.24 -14.68
N ILE A 10 -7.16 -13.47 -14.06
CA ILE A 10 -6.88 -12.07 -13.69
C ILE A 10 -5.89 -12.01 -12.51
N PHE A 11 -5.94 -12.98 -11.57
CA PHE A 11 -5.22 -12.95 -10.29
C PHE A 11 -3.98 -13.87 -10.17
N GLU A 12 -3.71 -14.78 -11.11
CA GLU A 12 -2.42 -15.46 -11.24
C GLU A 12 -1.42 -14.52 -11.98
N PRO A 13 -0.23 -14.17 -11.43
CA PRO A 13 0.37 -14.53 -10.16
C PRO A 13 0.39 -13.33 -9.19
N TYR A 14 -0.30 -13.45 -8.06
CA TYR A 14 -0.19 -12.51 -6.93
C TYR A 14 1.23 -12.47 -6.32
N SER A 15 2.10 -13.43 -6.66
CA SER A 15 3.50 -13.47 -6.20
C SER A 15 4.45 -12.56 -7.00
N ASN A 16 4.12 -12.18 -8.25
CA ASN A 16 4.98 -11.35 -9.12
C ASN A 16 4.36 -9.97 -9.44
N LYS A 17 3.12 -9.72 -9.00
CA LYS A 17 2.36 -8.47 -9.23
C LYS A 17 2.17 -7.62 -7.96
N SER A 18 2.68 -8.05 -6.80
CA SER A 18 2.56 -7.34 -5.52
C SER A 18 3.09 -5.91 -5.58
N GLY A 19 4.20 -5.68 -6.27
CA GLY A 19 4.79 -4.35 -6.43
C GLY A 19 3.88 -3.35 -7.14
N TYR A 20 3.08 -3.78 -8.12
CA TYR A 20 2.15 -2.89 -8.84
C TYR A 20 0.99 -2.47 -7.96
N PHE A 21 0.51 -3.37 -7.10
CA PHE A 21 -0.54 -3.08 -6.15
C PHE A 21 -0.08 -2.01 -5.13
N TYR A 22 1.09 -2.20 -4.54
CA TYR A 22 1.70 -1.21 -3.63
C TYR A 22 1.97 0.13 -4.34
N LEU A 23 2.45 0.12 -5.58
CA LEU A 23 2.67 1.33 -6.38
C LEU A 23 1.37 2.09 -6.63
N ILE A 24 0.31 1.39 -7.07
CA ILE A 24 -1.01 2.01 -7.31
C ILE A 24 -1.56 2.56 -6.00
N HIS A 25 -1.40 1.83 -4.90
CA HIS A 25 -1.87 2.27 -3.61
C HIS A 25 -1.13 3.53 -3.12
N LEU A 26 0.19 3.57 -3.28
CA LEU A 26 1.00 4.75 -2.96
C LEU A 26 0.69 5.95 -3.86
N ILE A 27 0.41 5.73 -5.14
CA ILE A 27 -0.03 6.78 -6.07
C ILE A 27 -1.38 7.35 -5.62
N ILE A 28 -2.28 6.50 -5.15
CA ILE A 28 -3.58 6.94 -4.63
C ILE A 28 -3.38 7.77 -3.36
N VAL A 29 -2.57 7.30 -2.41
CA VAL A 29 -2.24 8.04 -1.17
C VAL A 29 -1.60 9.38 -1.52
N PHE A 30 -0.70 9.43 -2.51
CA PHE A 30 -0.12 10.69 -3.00
C PHE A 30 -1.15 11.68 -3.50
N ILE A 31 -2.07 11.20 -4.34
CA ILE A 31 -3.12 12.04 -4.89
C ILE A 31 -3.97 12.61 -3.75
N GLN A 32 -4.24 11.83 -2.70
CA GLN A 32 -4.97 12.31 -1.53
C GLN A 32 -4.19 13.37 -0.74
N VAL A 33 -2.89 13.17 -0.52
CA VAL A 33 -2.04 14.17 0.16
C VAL A 33 -1.91 15.45 -0.67
N LEU A 34 -1.84 15.32 -1.99
CA LEU A 34 -1.81 16.45 -2.92
C LEU A 34 -3.13 17.22 -2.88
N LEU A 35 -4.27 16.53 -2.79
CA LEU A 35 -5.58 17.15 -2.63
C LEU A 35 -5.74 17.86 -1.29
N ILE A 36 -5.16 17.33 -0.20
CA ILE A 36 -5.05 18.02 1.09
C ILE A 36 -4.26 19.32 0.95
N GLY A 37 -3.10 19.28 0.26
CA GLY A 37 -2.31 20.46 -0.07
C GLY A 37 -3.09 21.52 -0.85
N LEU A 38 -3.85 21.12 -1.87
CA LEU A 38 -4.63 22.01 -2.74
C LEU A 38 -5.81 22.71 -2.02
N ARG A 39 -6.44 22.09 -1.02
CA ARG A 39 -7.49 22.76 -0.22
C ARG A 39 -6.92 23.65 0.87
N THR A 40 -5.71 23.41 1.36
CA THR A 40 -4.99 24.38 2.22
C THR A 40 -4.87 25.75 1.51
N GLN A 41 -4.90 25.76 0.18
CA GLN A 41 -4.93 26.97 -0.67
C GLN A 41 -6.34 27.46 -1.05
N SER A 42 -7.41 26.90 -0.45
CA SER A 42 -8.83 27.27 -0.64
C SER A 42 -9.40 27.10 -2.07
N ILE A 43 -8.75 26.31 -2.92
CA ILE A 43 -9.11 26.16 -4.36
C ILE A 43 -10.31 25.23 -4.58
N LEU A 44 -10.49 24.19 -3.74
CA LEU A 44 -11.55 23.18 -3.88
C LEU A 44 -12.70 23.43 -2.88
N LYS A 45 -13.92 23.58 -3.40
CA LYS A 45 -15.17 23.78 -2.63
C LYS A 45 -16.13 22.61 -2.78
N CYS A 46 -15.72 21.41 -2.39
CA CYS A 46 -16.59 20.23 -2.34
C CYS A 46 -16.40 19.45 -1.03
N TYR A 47 -17.38 18.62 -0.67
CA TYR A 47 -17.27 17.70 0.46
C TYR A 47 -16.18 16.66 0.19
N TRP A 48 -15.33 16.42 1.17
CA TRP A 48 -14.19 15.51 1.01
C TRP A 48 -14.62 14.08 0.73
N ILE A 49 -15.73 13.65 1.35
CA ILE A 49 -16.25 12.31 1.13
C ILE A 49 -16.55 12.03 -0.35
N LEU A 50 -16.96 13.04 -1.13
CA LEU A 50 -17.24 12.90 -2.57
C LEU A 50 -15.96 12.62 -3.37
N ILE A 51 -14.85 13.26 -3.00
CA ILE A 51 -13.53 13.01 -3.60
C ILE A 51 -13.10 11.57 -3.35
N PHE A 52 -13.48 11.01 -2.20
CA PHE A 52 -13.10 9.68 -1.78
C PHE A 52 -14.01 8.54 -2.27
N ILE A 53 -15.21 8.84 -2.80
CA ILE A 53 -16.16 7.82 -3.29
C ILE A 53 -15.52 6.82 -4.27
N PRO A 54 -14.79 7.25 -5.33
CA PRO A 54 -14.19 6.30 -6.26
C PRO A 54 -13.26 5.30 -5.57
N LEU A 55 -12.53 5.77 -4.56
CA LEU A 55 -11.61 4.94 -3.81
C LEU A 55 -12.34 3.95 -2.88
N LEU A 56 -13.39 4.42 -2.19
CA LEU A 56 -14.21 3.56 -1.34
C LEU A 56 -14.84 2.41 -2.14
N ILE A 57 -15.28 2.68 -3.37
CA ILE A 57 -15.82 1.65 -4.28
C ILE A 57 -14.73 0.62 -4.62
N ILE A 58 -13.52 1.07 -4.94
CA ILE A 58 -12.39 0.19 -5.25
C ILE A 58 -12.06 -0.71 -4.05
N PHE A 59 -11.91 -0.14 -2.85
CA PHE A 59 -11.61 -0.92 -1.65
C PHE A 59 -12.72 -1.90 -1.29
N PHE A 60 -13.98 -1.49 -1.42
CA PHE A 60 -15.11 -2.38 -1.20
C PHE A 60 -15.08 -3.58 -2.16
N PHE A 61 -14.81 -3.35 -3.44
CA PHE A 61 -14.69 -4.41 -4.43
C PHE A 61 -13.54 -5.38 -4.10
N PHE A 62 -12.40 -4.87 -3.65
CA PHE A 62 -11.29 -5.72 -3.19
C PHE A 62 -11.66 -6.56 -1.97
N ILE A 63 -12.39 -6.01 -0.99
CA ILE A 63 -12.88 -6.79 0.15
C ILE A 63 -13.79 -7.92 -0.33
N VAL A 64 -14.76 -7.61 -1.20
CA VAL A 64 -15.68 -8.63 -1.73
C VAL A 64 -14.92 -9.75 -2.43
N ILE A 65 -13.94 -9.44 -3.27
CA ILE A 65 -13.12 -10.46 -3.94
C ILE A 65 -12.39 -11.33 -2.92
N ASN A 66 -11.73 -10.72 -1.93
CA ASN A 66 -10.97 -11.49 -0.94
C ASN A 66 -11.89 -12.34 -0.05
N VAL A 67 -13.08 -11.85 0.31
CA VAL A 67 -14.09 -12.63 1.05
C VAL A 67 -14.56 -13.81 0.22
N LEU A 68 -14.92 -13.61 -1.05
CA LEU A 68 -15.31 -14.69 -1.95
C LEU A 68 -14.19 -15.73 -2.09
N SER A 69 -12.95 -15.27 -2.15
CA SER A 69 -11.77 -16.12 -2.23
C SER A 69 -11.55 -16.93 -0.95
N ILE A 70 -11.87 -16.40 0.23
CA ILE A 70 -11.79 -17.15 1.51
C ILE A 70 -12.83 -18.28 1.58
N ILE A 71 -14.02 -18.06 1.02
CA ILE A 71 -15.07 -19.10 0.97
C ILE A 71 -14.58 -20.30 0.15
N GLU A 72 -13.80 -20.07 -0.90
CA GLU A 72 -13.20 -21.13 -1.71
C GLU A 72 -11.99 -21.78 -1.02
N GLU A 73 -11.10 -20.97 -0.44
CA GLU A 73 -9.88 -21.47 0.21
C GLU A 73 -9.45 -20.54 1.35
N PHE A 74 -9.50 -21.06 2.57
CA PHE A 74 -9.09 -20.31 3.76
C PHE A 74 -7.56 -20.17 3.81
N SER A 75 -7.08 -18.93 3.84
CA SER A 75 -5.66 -18.62 3.99
C SER A 75 -5.47 -17.40 4.87
N ASN A 76 -4.50 -17.48 5.79
CA ASN A 76 -4.18 -16.42 6.73
C ASN A 76 -3.80 -15.11 6.00
N SER A 77 -3.12 -15.18 4.85
CA SER A 77 -2.73 -13.98 4.09
C SER A 77 -3.95 -13.23 3.54
N ARG A 78 -5.01 -13.95 3.12
CA ARG A 78 -6.25 -13.33 2.62
C ARG A 78 -7.01 -12.58 3.71
N ILE A 79 -6.99 -13.09 4.94
CA ILE A 79 -7.60 -12.42 6.10
C ILE A 79 -6.88 -11.11 6.39
N VAL A 80 -5.54 -11.10 6.34
CA VAL A 80 -4.77 -9.88 6.55
C VAL A 80 -5.06 -8.85 5.46
N PHE A 81 -5.17 -9.26 4.19
CA PHE A 81 -5.59 -8.33 3.13
C PHE A 81 -6.97 -7.71 3.37
N ILE A 82 -7.96 -8.50 3.84
CA ILE A 82 -9.27 -7.94 4.18
C ILE A 82 -9.15 -6.93 5.32
N PHE A 83 -8.39 -7.26 6.35
CA PHE A 83 -8.14 -6.37 7.49
C PHE A 83 -7.50 -5.06 7.03
N ASP A 84 -6.49 -5.13 6.15
CA ASP A 84 -5.83 -3.98 5.55
C ASP A 84 -6.81 -3.09 4.77
N PHE A 85 -7.64 -3.66 3.91
CA PHE A 85 -8.64 -2.88 3.18
C PHE A 85 -9.66 -2.21 4.11
N VAL A 86 -10.04 -2.87 5.21
CA VAL A 86 -10.92 -2.26 6.22
C VAL A 86 -10.23 -1.06 6.88
N LEU A 87 -8.95 -1.18 7.24
CA LEU A 87 -8.16 -0.06 7.79
C LEU A 87 -8.08 1.11 6.82
N LEU A 88 -7.87 0.84 5.53
CA LEU A 88 -7.81 1.88 4.50
C LEU A 88 -9.16 2.59 4.32
N ILE A 89 -10.27 1.86 4.35
CA ILE A 89 -11.62 2.46 4.34
C ILE A 89 -11.82 3.34 5.58
N LEU A 90 -11.44 2.87 6.77
CA LEU A 90 -11.54 3.63 8.01
C LEU A 90 -10.73 4.92 7.95
N PHE A 91 -9.48 4.85 7.46
CA PHE A 91 -8.63 6.02 7.27
C PHE A 91 -9.31 7.06 6.39
N VAL A 92 -9.82 6.65 5.22
CA VAL A 92 -10.49 7.54 4.27
C VAL A 92 -11.74 8.19 4.86
N ILE A 93 -12.53 7.43 5.63
CA ILE A 93 -13.72 7.95 6.32
C ILE A 93 -13.32 8.96 7.40
N PHE A 94 -12.37 8.62 8.28
CA PHE A 94 -11.93 9.53 9.34
C PHE A 94 -11.32 10.81 8.77
N LEU A 95 -10.51 10.67 7.73
CA LEU A 95 -9.92 11.80 7.02
C LEU A 95 -11.00 12.69 6.41
N GLY A 96 -11.96 12.11 5.69
CA GLY A 96 -13.09 12.86 5.13
C GLY A 96 -13.90 13.61 6.19
N LEU A 97 -14.25 12.93 7.29
CA LEU A 97 -14.99 13.53 8.40
C LEU A 97 -14.21 14.66 9.08
N LYS A 98 -12.90 14.48 9.30
CA LYS A 98 -12.05 15.51 9.90
C LYS A 98 -11.94 16.72 9.00
N LEU A 99 -11.73 16.50 7.71
CA LEU A 99 -11.55 17.57 6.75
C LEU A 99 -12.87 18.29 6.39
N ASP A 100 -14.03 17.65 6.59
CA ASP A 100 -15.37 18.25 6.53
C ASP A 100 -15.81 18.87 7.88
N ASP A 101 -14.88 19.02 8.84
CA ASP A 101 -15.08 19.57 10.18
C ASP A 101 -16.21 18.90 10.98
N LYS A 102 -16.49 17.61 10.69
CA LYS A 102 -17.51 16.81 11.39
C LYS A 102 -17.01 16.21 12.70
N ILE A 103 -15.69 16.05 12.84
CA ILE A 103 -15.03 15.54 14.03
C ILE A 103 -13.88 16.47 14.44
N ASN A 104 -13.65 16.62 15.73
CA ASN A 104 -12.61 17.50 16.30
C ASN A 104 -11.33 16.75 16.71
N TRP A 105 -11.16 15.50 16.27
CA TRP A 105 -9.99 14.68 16.64
C TRP A 105 -8.68 15.23 16.07
N ASN A 106 -7.56 14.97 16.73
CA ASN A 106 -6.23 15.28 16.20
C ASN A 106 -5.95 14.43 14.94
N TYR A 107 -5.19 14.97 13.97
CA TYR A 107 -4.80 14.22 12.78
C TYR A 107 -4.05 12.91 13.10
N ALA A 108 -3.34 12.81 14.22
CA ALA A 108 -2.72 11.56 14.65
C ALA A 108 -3.74 10.41 14.86
N ILE A 109 -4.92 10.72 15.39
CA ILE A 109 -6.00 9.73 15.60
C ILE A 109 -6.63 9.36 14.26
N VAL A 110 -6.80 10.35 13.38
CA VAL A 110 -7.35 10.16 12.04
C VAL A 110 -6.46 9.23 11.19
N PHE A 111 -5.14 9.36 11.32
CA PHE A 111 -4.14 8.54 10.62
C PHE A 111 -3.87 7.19 11.28
N LEU A 112 -4.41 6.92 12.47
CA LEU A 112 -4.17 5.69 13.21
C LEU A 112 -4.43 4.41 12.39
N PRO A 113 -5.52 4.28 11.60
CA PRO A 113 -5.72 3.09 10.78
C PRO A 113 -4.63 2.89 9.73
N LEU A 114 -4.08 3.98 9.18
CA LEU A 114 -2.99 3.94 8.20
C LEU A 114 -1.66 3.51 8.86
N PHE A 115 -1.39 3.98 10.09
CA PHE A 115 -0.24 3.49 10.86
C PHE A 115 -0.32 1.99 11.13
N ILE A 116 -1.51 1.46 11.45
CA ILE A 116 -1.70 0.02 11.66
C ILE A 116 -1.50 -0.73 10.34
N PHE A 117 -2.01 -0.20 9.23
CA PHE A 117 -1.81 -0.77 7.90
C PHE A 117 -0.32 -0.88 7.55
N ASN A 118 0.48 0.17 7.79
CA ASN A 118 1.93 0.10 7.52
C ASN A 118 2.68 -0.91 8.40
N VAL A 119 2.10 -1.29 9.54
CA VAL A 119 2.69 -2.31 10.43
C VAL A 119 2.21 -3.72 10.07
N SER A 120 1.12 -3.87 9.34
CA SER A 120 0.52 -5.17 9.02
C SER A 120 1.42 -6.13 8.23
N PRO A 121 2.29 -5.68 7.29
CA PRO A 121 3.19 -6.59 6.56
C PRO A 121 4.11 -7.33 7.52
N PHE A 122 4.57 -6.69 8.60
CA PHE A 122 5.41 -7.34 9.60
C PHE A 122 4.71 -8.53 10.27
N LEU A 123 3.39 -8.46 10.48
CA LEU A 123 2.63 -9.58 11.05
C LEU A 123 2.54 -10.79 10.10
N ILE A 124 2.55 -10.56 8.78
CA ILE A 124 2.53 -11.64 7.78
C ILE A 124 3.92 -12.26 7.61
N PHE A 125 4.97 -11.42 7.56
CA PHE A 125 6.32 -11.87 7.23
C PHE A 125 7.10 -12.43 8.42
N ILE A 126 6.78 -12.02 9.65
CA ILE A 126 7.46 -12.52 10.87
C ILE A 126 7.26 -14.02 11.08
N PRO A 127 6.03 -14.59 11.08
CA PRO A 127 5.83 -15.99 11.43
C PRO A 127 6.53 -17.01 10.52
N PRO A 128 6.55 -16.85 9.17
CA PRO A 128 7.31 -17.74 8.28
C PRO A 128 8.82 -17.74 8.54
N ILE A 129 9.40 -16.56 8.86
CA ILE A 129 10.83 -16.42 9.17
C ILE A 129 11.22 -17.23 10.41
N PHE A 130 10.35 -17.31 11.41
CA PHE A 130 10.61 -18.06 12.64
C PHE A 130 10.32 -19.57 12.49
N ASN A 131 9.34 -19.97 11.66
CA ASN A 131 8.90 -21.35 11.57
C ASN A 131 9.65 -22.18 10.50
N GLU A 132 10.11 -21.59 9.41
CA GLU A 132 10.84 -22.27 8.33
C GLU A 132 12.21 -21.64 8.14
N PHE A 133 13.10 -21.82 9.11
CA PHE A 133 14.51 -21.45 8.96
C PHE A 133 15.25 -22.53 8.14
N ASP A 134 14.85 -22.69 6.87
CA ASP A 134 15.66 -23.45 5.91
C ASP A 134 16.78 -22.52 5.41
N PRO A 135 18.07 -22.81 5.68
CA PRO A 135 19.18 -21.91 5.35
C PRO A 135 19.31 -21.62 3.85
N SER A 136 18.69 -22.44 2.99
CA SER A 136 18.64 -22.23 1.54
C SER A 136 17.60 -21.19 1.08
N SER A 137 16.51 -21.00 1.83
CA SER A 137 15.43 -20.04 1.55
C SER A 137 15.47 -18.79 2.44
N GLY A 138 16.16 -18.87 3.60
CA GLY A 138 16.26 -17.78 4.58
C GLY A 138 16.88 -16.49 4.04
N LEU A 139 17.76 -16.57 3.03
CA LEU A 139 18.34 -15.38 2.40
C LEU A 139 17.31 -14.61 1.54
N PHE A 140 16.37 -15.32 0.90
CA PHE A 140 15.29 -14.71 0.12
C PHE A 140 14.23 -14.07 1.03
N PHE A 141 13.82 -14.77 2.09
CA PHE A 141 12.89 -14.22 3.09
C PHE A 141 13.49 -13.05 3.88
N GLY A 142 14.77 -13.14 4.25
CA GLY A 142 15.49 -12.03 4.89
C GLY A 142 15.60 -10.81 3.99
N PHE A 143 15.82 -11.01 2.68
CA PHE A 143 15.82 -9.92 1.71
C PHE A 143 14.43 -9.27 1.61
N LEU A 144 13.35 -10.04 1.49
CA LEU A 144 11.97 -9.53 1.44
C LEU A 144 11.59 -8.77 2.72
N PHE A 145 12.00 -9.27 3.89
CA PHE A 145 11.74 -8.62 5.18
C PHE A 145 12.48 -7.29 5.31
N ALA A 146 13.78 -7.27 4.98
CA ALA A 146 14.55 -6.04 4.91
C ALA A 146 13.95 -5.06 3.90
N PHE A 147 13.38 -5.57 2.80
CA PHE A 147 12.74 -4.77 1.77
C PHE A 147 11.46 -4.09 2.25
N GLY A 148 10.59 -4.83 2.95
CA GLY A 148 9.41 -4.26 3.61
C GLY A 148 9.81 -3.12 4.54
N PHE A 149 10.84 -3.33 5.36
CA PHE A 149 11.36 -2.31 6.27
C PHE A 149 11.86 -1.04 5.54
N ILE A 150 12.54 -1.20 4.40
CA ILE A 150 13.07 -0.09 3.60
C ILE A 150 11.95 0.73 2.94
N ILE A 151 10.80 0.13 2.63
CA ILE A 151 9.64 0.81 2.03
C ILE A 151 8.74 1.42 3.10
N ASP A 152 8.44 0.65 4.15
CA ASP A 152 7.44 1.05 5.15
C ASP A 152 7.98 2.16 6.07
N LEU A 153 9.30 2.18 6.32
CA LEU A 153 9.91 3.18 7.19
C LEU A 153 9.81 4.60 6.58
N PRO A 154 10.21 4.88 5.32
CA PRO A 154 10.02 6.20 4.72
C PRO A 154 8.54 6.58 4.59
N SER A 155 7.64 5.62 4.33
CA SER A 155 6.18 5.89 4.29
C SER A 155 5.64 6.34 5.65
N THR A 156 6.01 5.65 6.72
CA THR A 156 5.60 6.01 8.09
C THR A 156 6.18 7.37 8.49
N VAL A 157 7.45 7.63 8.17
CA VAL A 157 8.09 8.92 8.42
C VAL A 157 7.35 10.03 7.68
N PHE A 158 7.03 9.83 6.40
CA PHE A 158 6.23 10.77 5.60
C PHE A 158 4.89 11.10 6.28
N GLU A 159 4.15 10.09 6.71
CA GLU A 159 2.85 10.26 7.34
C GLU A 159 2.95 11.02 8.67
N ILE A 160 3.98 10.77 9.48
CA ILE A 160 4.23 11.53 10.71
C ILE A 160 4.47 13.01 10.38
N PHE A 161 5.33 13.30 9.40
CA PHE A 161 5.57 14.67 8.96
C PHE A 161 4.30 15.33 8.42
N LEU A 162 3.47 14.58 7.69
CA LEU A 162 2.19 15.07 7.21
C LEU A 162 1.23 15.38 8.36
N VAL A 163 1.11 14.51 9.36
CA VAL A 163 0.30 14.77 10.56
C VAL A 163 0.78 16.03 11.27
N CYS A 164 2.10 16.17 11.47
CA CYS A 164 2.66 17.38 12.08
C CYS A 164 2.36 18.64 11.27
N PHE A 165 2.46 18.56 9.94
CA PHE A 165 2.13 19.66 9.03
C PHE A 165 0.64 20.05 9.12
N LEU A 166 -0.25 19.06 9.18
CA LEU A 166 -1.70 19.31 9.27
C LEU A 166 -2.14 19.86 10.63
N GLU A 167 -1.46 19.48 11.72
CA GLU A 167 -1.78 19.93 13.07
C GLU A 167 -1.17 21.30 13.39
N THR A 168 -0.01 21.64 12.80
CA THR A 168 0.72 22.88 13.12
C THR A 168 0.73 23.89 11.95
N PRO A 169 -0.04 24.99 12.02
CA PRO A 169 -0.13 25.98 10.94
C PRO A 169 1.15 26.81 10.72
N LYS A 170 2.21 26.57 11.51
CA LYS A 170 3.51 27.25 11.39
C LYS A 170 4.50 26.50 10.50
N PHE A 171 4.19 25.27 10.09
CA PHE A 171 5.04 24.46 9.21
C PHE A 171 4.87 24.92 7.77
N ASN A 172 5.53 26.03 7.39
CA ASN A 172 5.29 26.68 6.09
C ASN A 172 5.99 26.01 4.90
N HIS A 173 6.91 25.08 5.14
CA HIS A 173 7.72 24.46 4.11
C HIS A 173 7.20 23.06 3.76
N ILE A 174 6.26 23.01 2.82
CA ILE A 174 5.66 21.77 2.30
C ILE A 174 6.72 20.80 1.73
N SER A 175 7.89 21.32 1.36
CA SER A 175 9.04 20.56 0.89
C SER A 175 9.50 19.47 1.87
N TYR A 176 9.46 19.72 3.19
CA TYR A 176 9.86 18.72 4.19
C TYR A 176 8.92 17.51 4.23
N VAL A 177 7.65 17.71 3.88
CA VAL A 177 6.66 16.63 3.78
C VAL A 177 6.91 15.82 2.52
N PHE A 178 7.21 16.46 1.39
CA PHE A 178 7.36 15.73 0.13
C PHE A 178 8.72 15.05 -0.07
N ILE A 179 9.80 15.49 0.58
CA ILE A 179 11.13 14.87 0.42
C ILE A 179 11.13 13.37 0.79
N PRO A 180 10.63 12.94 1.96
CA PRO A 180 10.52 11.51 2.29
C PRO A 180 9.67 10.73 1.28
N TYR A 181 8.60 11.35 0.76
CA TYR A 181 7.71 10.74 -0.21
C TYR A 181 8.37 10.54 -1.58
N TYR A 182 9.10 11.54 -2.09
CA TYR A 182 9.86 11.41 -3.33
C TYR A 182 10.99 10.38 -3.21
N LEU A 183 11.63 10.30 -2.04
CA LEU A 183 12.63 9.28 -1.74
C LEU A 183 12.02 7.88 -1.77
N LEU A 184 10.82 7.70 -1.19
CA LEU A 184 10.07 6.45 -1.23
C LEU A 184 9.71 6.04 -2.67
N LEU A 185 9.15 6.96 -3.46
CA LEU A 185 8.83 6.73 -4.87
C LEU A 185 10.08 6.36 -5.69
N PHE A 186 11.21 7.02 -5.42
CA PHE A 186 12.47 6.73 -6.07
C PHE A 186 12.96 5.31 -5.76
N ILE A 187 12.96 4.91 -4.48
CA ILE A 187 13.35 3.57 -4.04
C ILE A 187 12.48 2.49 -4.71
N LEU A 188 11.15 2.69 -4.72
CA LEU A 188 10.21 1.78 -5.37
C LEU A 188 10.40 1.72 -6.89
N GLY A 189 10.63 2.86 -7.53
CA GLY A 189 10.92 2.94 -8.97
C GLY A 189 12.19 2.17 -9.35
N CYS A 190 13.27 2.35 -8.58
CA CYS A 190 14.51 1.59 -8.76
C CYS A 190 14.27 0.09 -8.62
N PHE A 191 13.49 -0.32 -7.62
CA PHE A 191 13.18 -1.73 -7.40
C PHE A 191 12.40 -2.35 -8.55
N MET A 192 11.33 -1.70 -9.00
CA MET A 192 10.51 -2.19 -10.12
C MET A 192 11.36 -2.34 -11.39
N CYS A 193 12.34 -1.45 -11.59
CA CYS A 193 13.29 -1.55 -12.69
C CYS A 193 14.20 -2.79 -12.56
N CYS A 194 14.74 -3.06 -11.37
CA CYS A 194 15.55 -4.25 -11.09
C CYS A 194 14.75 -5.55 -11.26
N SER A 195 13.52 -5.61 -10.75
CA SER A 195 12.63 -6.78 -10.86
C SER A 195 12.28 -7.09 -12.31
N CYS A 196 11.94 -6.06 -13.10
CA CYS A 196 11.66 -6.17 -14.53
C CYS A 196 12.90 -6.62 -15.32
N LEU A 197 14.08 -6.06 -15.00
CA LEU A 197 15.33 -6.50 -15.63
C LEU A 197 15.64 -7.97 -15.33
N SER A 198 15.41 -8.41 -14.09
CA SER A 198 15.64 -9.80 -13.69
C SER A 198 14.72 -10.79 -14.42
N SER A 199 13.45 -10.43 -14.64
CA SER A 199 12.48 -11.29 -15.33
C SER A 199 12.76 -11.37 -16.83
N ILE A 200 13.17 -10.26 -17.45
CA ILE A 200 13.61 -10.22 -18.85
C ILE A 200 14.87 -11.07 -19.05
N LEU A 201 15.85 -10.94 -18.14
CA LEU A 201 17.08 -11.74 -18.19
C LEU A 201 16.79 -13.23 -18.01
N ARG A 202 15.93 -13.61 -17.05
CA ARG A 202 15.53 -15.00 -16.85
C ARG A 202 14.86 -15.59 -18.08
N LYS A 203 13.90 -14.87 -18.69
CA LYS A 203 13.24 -15.31 -19.92
C LYS A 203 14.23 -15.51 -21.08
N ARG A 204 15.19 -14.59 -21.26
CA ARG A 204 16.25 -14.75 -22.27
C ARG A 204 17.17 -15.95 -22.03
N ILE A 205 17.39 -16.30 -20.77
CA ILE A 205 18.21 -17.47 -20.40
C ILE A 205 17.43 -18.75 -20.74
N ASP A 206 16.16 -18.84 -20.35
CA ASP A 206 15.29 -19.98 -20.63
C ASP A 206 15.09 -20.19 -22.15
N ASP A 207 14.89 -19.10 -22.91
CA ASP A 207 14.81 -19.14 -24.37
C ASP A 207 16.11 -19.63 -25.03
N ARG A 208 17.28 -19.40 -24.40
CA ARG A 208 18.56 -19.93 -24.91
C ARG A 208 18.74 -21.41 -24.61
N TYR A 209 18.23 -21.92 -23.49
CA TYR A 209 18.33 -23.34 -23.14
C TYR A 209 17.33 -24.23 -23.90
N SER A 210 16.21 -23.69 -24.38
CA SER A 210 15.25 -24.45 -25.20
C SER A 210 15.69 -24.68 -26.66
N LEU A 211 16.78 -24.06 -27.09
CA LEU A 211 17.39 -24.20 -28.42
C LEU A 211 18.54 -25.23 -28.47
N TYR A 212 18.91 -25.85 -27.35
CA TYR A 212 19.92 -26.89 -27.22
C TYR A 212 19.29 -28.20 -26.73
#